data_AF-A0A7Y4T1B6-F1
#
_entry.id   AF-A0A7Y4T1B6-F1
#
_cell.length_a   1.000
_cell.length_b   1.000
_cell.length_c   1.000
_cell.angle_alpha   90.00
_cell.angle_beta   90.00
_cell.angle_gamma   90.00
#
_symmetry.space_group_name_H-M   'P 1'
#
loop_
_entity.id
_entity.type
_entity.pdbx_description
1 polymer ?
#
loop_
_entity_poly.entity_id
_entity_poly.type
_entity_poly.pdbx_seq_one_letter_code
_entity_poly.pdbx_strand_id
1 'polypeptide(L)'
;MYQPLDQDYKDRLSEVAGLIQNSDELNAYLEEETTELYKELQDTYEPLIAELYQEVAEKHPLQIIEFEKTILNPAFEGLFIPRVLGYSVLRGTINQESFKYSRPQELFKEVILTIAESTNFEVIKQRIGQTIQVGFALSSDIWIASLLDKIENKKVKSFFQSMRNVRLNDIQEREKLYQRYANQFAHYNFYSANFPSTVSELQVDELALKNFLLKRIEFNCSHESYSKELSTLLSKKEFYSESEFVDFLSIAANFIELGPEIDKHISSVLNEVRVSNPQFNNLYFNFLKKSYNEGIKFGQKADLRFSSLVDKSINDDLSKFYRLLETIHYKGFVHEDSMDAANAFYSQHEGMSQINECLRLVITHQFKNIVDNLTEAEYTDFFDISKTFAAYMNIFDNSAFNQELEAVSMNFVKKLLHHYKDKRSREYQDVKKFVSSAFVDYEFLTEKEIIDLFKVKRKKKESEK
;
A
#
# COMPACT_ATOMS: atom_id res chain seq x y z
N MET A 1 -11.11 19.77 -3.83
CA MET A 1 -12.07 19.72 -4.96
C MET A 1 -11.34 19.05 -6.10
N TYR A 2 -11.90 17.98 -6.68
CA TYR A 2 -11.23 17.22 -7.73
C TYR A 2 -11.06 18.06 -9.00
N GLN A 3 -10.03 17.75 -9.78
CA GLN A 3 -9.78 18.46 -11.03
C GLN A 3 -10.82 18.05 -12.07
N PRO A 4 -11.28 19.00 -12.91
CA PRO A 4 -12.14 18.64 -14.03
C PRO A 4 -11.39 17.73 -15.00
N LEU A 5 -12.13 16.84 -15.65
CA LEU A 5 -11.57 16.00 -16.70
C LEU A 5 -11.14 16.86 -17.91
N ASP A 6 -9.93 16.64 -18.40
CA ASP A 6 -9.40 17.33 -19.58
C ASP A 6 -10.28 17.08 -20.81
N GLN A 7 -10.30 18.04 -21.74
CA GLN A 7 -11.19 17.98 -22.90
C GLN A 7 -10.90 16.78 -23.81
N ASP A 8 -9.63 16.42 -23.99
CA ASP A 8 -9.22 15.23 -24.76
C ASP A 8 -9.88 13.95 -24.22
N TYR A 9 -9.83 13.74 -22.89
CA TYR A 9 -10.46 12.57 -22.27
C TYR A 9 -11.98 12.59 -22.38
N LYS A 10 -12.62 13.78 -22.31
CA LYS A 10 -14.06 13.92 -22.53
C LYS A 10 -14.46 13.56 -23.96
N ASP A 11 -13.68 14.01 -24.93
CA ASP A 11 -13.94 13.76 -26.35
C ASP A 11 -13.78 12.27 -26.66
N ARG A 12 -12.71 11.63 -26.17
CA ARG A 12 -12.47 10.18 -26.31
C ARG A 12 -13.53 9.33 -25.60
N LEU A 13 -13.98 9.73 -24.41
CA LEU A 13 -15.10 9.07 -23.72
C LEU A 13 -16.41 9.22 -24.51
N SER A 14 -16.65 10.38 -25.13
CA SER A 14 -17.83 10.62 -25.96
C SER A 14 -17.78 9.79 -27.24
N GLU A 15 -16.60 9.58 -27.82
CA GLU A 15 -16.39 8.66 -28.94
C GLU A 15 -16.70 7.22 -28.52
N VAL A 16 -16.18 6.75 -27.39
CA VAL A 16 -16.48 5.40 -26.87
C VAL A 16 -17.98 5.22 -26.61
N ALA A 17 -18.63 6.21 -25.99
CA ALA A 17 -20.08 6.19 -25.80
C ALA A 17 -20.82 6.13 -27.16
N GLY A 18 -20.37 6.90 -28.15
CA GLY A 18 -20.91 6.87 -29.50
C GLY A 18 -20.71 5.51 -30.18
N LEU A 19 -19.57 4.85 -30.00
CA LEU A 19 -19.31 3.51 -30.51
C LEU A 19 -20.28 2.49 -29.89
N ILE A 20 -20.45 2.52 -28.57
CA ILE A 20 -21.39 1.63 -27.86
C ILE A 20 -22.82 1.86 -28.36
N GLN A 21 -23.28 3.12 -28.41
CA GLN A 21 -24.66 3.45 -28.74
C GLN A 21 -25.04 3.17 -30.20
N ASN A 22 -24.07 3.14 -31.11
CA ASN A 22 -24.29 2.85 -32.53
C ASN A 22 -23.88 1.42 -32.92
N SER A 23 -23.58 0.54 -31.95
CA SER A 23 -23.04 -0.78 -32.24
C SER A 23 -24.12 -1.80 -32.59
N ASP A 24 -23.76 -2.73 -33.47
CA ASP A 24 -24.62 -3.87 -33.81
C ASP A 24 -24.81 -4.79 -32.60
N GLU A 25 -23.78 -4.92 -31.73
CA GLU A 25 -23.87 -5.71 -30.51
C GLU A 25 -24.89 -5.14 -29.52
N LEU A 26 -24.99 -3.80 -29.42
CA LEU A 26 -25.99 -3.17 -28.55
C LEU A 26 -27.38 -3.35 -29.13
N ASN A 27 -27.54 -3.15 -30.43
CA ASN A 27 -28.83 -3.37 -31.10
C ASN A 27 -29.33 -4.82 -30.90
N ALA A 28 -28.45 -5.81 -31.07
CA ALA A 28 -28.77 -7.21 -30.81
C ALA A 28 -29.17 -7.44 -29.35
N TYR A 29 -28.42 -6.87 -28.40
CA TYR A 29 -28.75 -6.97 -26.97
C TYR A 29 -30.11 -6.33 -26.65
N LEU A 30 -30.43 -5.18 -27.22
CA LEU A 30 -31.72 -4.49 -26.99
C LEU A 30 -32.91 -5.26 -27.59
N GLU A 31 -32.69 -6.08 -28.62
CA GLU A 31 -33.74 -6.92 -29.21
C GLU A 31 -34.00 -8.21 -28.41
N GLU A 32 -32.94 -8.89 -27.95
CA GLU A 32 -33.05 -10.22 -27.33
C GLU A 32 -32.86 -10.23 -25.80
N GLU A 33 -32.23 -9.21 -25.22
CA GLU A 33 -31.94 -9.01 -23.79
C GLU A 33 -31.27 -10.22 -23.10
N THR A 34 -30.44 -10.98 -23.82
CA THR A 34 -29.75 -12.16 -23.28
C THR A 34 -28.46 -11.79 -22.52
N THR A 35 -28.07 -12.65 -21.57
CA THR A 35 -26.85 -12.41 -20.77
C THR A 35 -25.59 -12.60 -21.61
N GLU A 36 -25.67 -13.47 -22.61
CA GLU A 36 -24.60 -13.76 -23.57
C GLU A 36 -24.28 -12.55 -24.45
N LEU A 37 -25.29 -11.86 -24.97
CA LEU A 37 -25.10 -10.64 -25.76
C LEU A 37 -24.56 -9.48 -24.92
N TYR A 38 -25.03 -9.34 -23.68
CA TYR A 38 -24.43 -8.35 -22.76
C TYR A 38 -22.97 -8.68 -22.44
N LYS A 39 -22.61 -9.96 -22.41
CA LYS A 39 -21.22 -10.39 -22.20
C LYS A 39 -20.35 -10.04 -23.41
N GLU A 40 -20.87 -10.13 -24.62
CA GLU A 40 -20.18 -9.69 -25.84
C GLU A 40 -19.94 -8.18 -25.84
N LEU A 41 -20.92 -7.38 -25.42
CA LEU A 41 -20.76 -5.95 -25.19
C LEU A 41 -19.64 -5.65 -24.18
N GLN A 42 -19.62 -6.39 -23.06
CA GLN A 42 -18.57 -6.22 -22.05
C GLN A 42 -17.18 -6.52 -22.60
N ASP A 43 -17.03 -7.66 -23.25
CA ASP A 43 -15.73 -8.13 -23.72
C ASP A 43 -15.17 -7.23 -24.85
N THR A 44 -16.06 -6.56 -25.58
CA THR A 44 -15.71 -5.62 -26.65
C THR A 44 -15.37 -4.22 -26.11
N TYR A 45 -16.22 -3.65 -25.25
CA TYR A 45 -16.15 -2.22 -24.91
C TYR A 45 -15.57 -1.91 -23.53
N GLU A 46 -15.63 -2.82 -22.53
CA GLU A 46 -14.95 -2.58 -21.24
C GLU A 46 -13.44 -2.36 -21.38
N PRO A 47 -12.69 -3.08 -22.25
CA PRO A 47 -11.25 -2.84 -22.43
C PRO A 47 -10.93 -1.41 -22.90
N LEU A 48 -11.74 -0.83 -23.77
CA LEU A 48 -11.54 0.55 -24.26
C LEU A 48 -11.68 1.57 -23.13
N ILE A 49 -12.69 1.38 -22.28
CA ILE A 49 -12.90 2.23 -21.10
C ILE A 49 -11.76 2.01 -20.08
N ALA A 50 -11.31 0.77 -19.90
CA ALA A 50 -10.22 0.42 -18.99
C ALA A 50 -8.89 1.06 -19.39
N GLU A 51 -8.57 1.07 -20.69
CA GLU A 51 -7.36 1.71 -21.22
C GLU A 51 -7.36 3.21 -20.94
N LEU A 52 -8.48 3.89 -21.22
CA LEU A 52 -8.66 5.31 -20.89
C LEU A 52 -8.55 5.58 -19.39
N TYR A 53 -9.16 4.73 -18.56
CA TYR A 53 -9.10 4.84 -17.11
C TYR A 53 -7.64 4.74 -16.61
N GLN A 54 -6.91 3.72 -17.09
CA GLN A 54 -5.52 3.48 -16.74
C GLN A 54 -4.64 4.68 -17.12
N GLU A 55 -4.85 5.23 -18.32
CA GLU A 55 -4.13 6.41 -18.79
C GLU A 55 -4.36 7.62 -17.87
N VAL A 56 -5.63 7.90 -17.52
CA VAL A 56 -5.97 8.99 -16.58
C VAL A 56 -5.36 8.73 -15.21
N ALA A 57 -5.40 7.49 -14.71
CA ALA A 57 -4.85 7.17 -13.41
C ALA A 57 -3.32 7.32 -13.34
N GLU A 58 -2.63 7.01 -14.43
CA GLU A 58 -1.17 7.13 -14.53
C GLU A 58 -0.74 8.59 -14.75
N LYS A 59 -1.41 9.31 -15.66
CA LYS A 59 -0.97 10.65 -16.10
C LYS A 59 -1.68 11.81 -15.39
N HIS A 60 -2.98 11.69 -15.11
CA HIS A 60 -3.82 12.76 -14.56
C HIS A 60 -4.71 12.28 -13.39
N PRO A 61 -4.11 11.71 -12.32
CA PRO A 61 -4.84 10.99 -11.28
C PRO A 61 -5.88 11.82 -10.51
N LEU A 62 -5.72 13.15 -10.47
CA LEU A 62 -6.65 14.05 -9.79
C LEU A 62 -7.98 14.22 -10.55
N GLN A 63 -8.07 13.71 -11.78
CA GLN A 63 -9.24 13.74 -12.65
C GLN A 63 -10.04 12.41 -12.61
N ILE A 64 -9.53 11.36 -11.96
CA ILE A 64 -10.16 10.02 -11.93
C ILE A 64 -11.61 10.07 -11.44
N ILE A 65 -11.90 10.87 -10.40
CA ILE A 65 -13.26 10.95 -9.85
C ILE A 65 -14.24 11.52 -10.89
N GLU A 66 -13.81 12.48 -11.69
CA GLU A 66 -14.65 13.06 -12.73
C GLU A 66 -14.81 12.11 -13.93
N PHE A 67 -13.75 11.37 -14.27
CA PHE A 67 -13.82 10.27 -15.23
C PHE A 67 -14.87 9.23 -14.84
N GLU A 68 -14.84 8.78 -13.58
CA GLU A 68 -15.78 7.80 -13.06
C GLU A 68 -17.22 8.32 -13.05
N LYS A 69 -17.43 9.58 -12.67
CA LYS A 69 -18.75 10.23 -12.76
C LYS A 69 -19.28 10.30 -14.18
N THR A 70 -18.42 10.54 -15.15
CA THR A 70 -18.79 10.57 -16.58
C THR A 70 -19.28 9.20 -17.05
N ILE A 71 -18.64 8.13 -16.60
CA ILE A 71 -19.02 6.74 -16.93
C ILE A 71 -20.36 6.31 -16.32
N LEU A 72 -20.84 7.00 -15.28
CA LEU A 72 -22.18 6.75 -14.73
C LEU A 72 -23.30 7.16 -15.69
N ASN A 73 -22.97 7.84 -16.80
CA ASN A 73 -23.94 8.16 -17.83
C ASN A 73 -24.54 6.87 -18.45
N PRO A 74 -25.87 6.80 -18.64
CA PRO A 74 -26.53 5.66 -19.28
C PRO A 74 -25.97 5.26 -20.65
N ALA A 75 -25.35 6.19 -21.39
CA ALA A 75 -24.75 5.91 -22.70
C ALA A 75 -23.64 4.85 -22.67
N PHE A 76 -23.08 4.54 -21.50
CA PHE A 76 -22.10 3.46 -21.31
C PHE A 76 -22.73 2.11 -20.93
N GLU A 77 -24.06 2.00 -20.92
CA GLU A 77 -24.83 0.76 -20.66
C GLU A 77 -24.51 0.05 -19.35
N GLY A 78 -23.89 0.77 -18.41
CA GLY A 78 -23.44 0.23 -17.13
C GLY A 78 -22.25 -0.73 -17.20
N LEU A 79 -21.56 -0.82 -18.34
CA LEU A 79 -20.50 -1.80 -18.60
C LEU A 79 -19.36 -1.74 -17.58
N PHE A 80 -18.84 -0.53 -17.31
CA PHE A 80 -17.68 -0.35 -16.43
C PHE A 80 -18.05 -0.06 -14.95
N ILE A 81 -19.35 0.12 -14.66
CA ILE A 81 -19.85 0.47 -13.33
C ILE A 81 -19.43 -0.54 -12.22
N PRO A 82 -19.41 -1.87 -12.44
CA PRO A 82 -18.95 -2.80 -11.41
C PRO A 82 -17.52 -2.54 -10.91
N ARG A 83 -16.62 -2.07 -11.79
CA ARG A 83 -15.24 -1.72 -11.41
C ARG A 83 -15.20 -0.40 -10.64
N VAL A 84 -15.89 0.63 -11.13
CA VAL A 84 -16.03 1.92 -10.45
C VAL A 84 -16.59 1.74 -9.04
N LEU A 85 -17.59 0.87 -8.87
CA LEU A 85 -18.14 0.53 -7.56
C LEU A 85 -17.05 -0.04 -6.63
N GLY A 86 -16.22 -0.96 -7.12
CA GLY A 86 -15.10 -1.52 -6.36
C GLY A 86 -14.08 -0.46 -5.95
N TYR A 87 -13.69 0.42 -6.87
CA TYR A 87 -12.78 1.53 -6.60
C TYR A 87 -13.35 2.50 -5.56
N SER A 88 -14.65 2.81 -5.63
CA SER A 88 -15.32 3.70 -4.68
C SER A 88 -15.35 3.14 -3.26
N VAL A 89 -15.47 1.82 -3.11
CA VAL A 89 -15.41 1.13 -1.81
C VAL A 89 -13.99 1.14 -1.26
N LEU A 90 -13.00 0.77 -2.08
CA LEU A 90 -11.61 0.61 -1.64
C LEU A 90 -10.87 1.92 -1.39
N ARG A 91 -11.32 3.05 -1.95
CA ARG A 91 -10.76 4.37 -1.64
C ARG A 91 -11.24 4.96 -0.32
N GLY A 92 -12.29 4.41 0.28
CA GLY A 92 -12.81 4.93 1.53
C GLY A 92 -11.80 4.80 2.67
N THR A 93 -11.61 5.87 3.42
CA THR A 93 -10.75 5.87 4.61
C THR A 93 -11.42 5.10 5.74
N ILE A 94 -10.75 4.07 6.25
CA ILE A 94 -11.26 3.20 7.33
C ILE A 94 -10.66 3.63 8.67
N ASN A 95 -11.51 3.79 9.67
CA ASN A 95 -11.10 4.00 11.06
C ASN A 95 -10.61 2.67 11.67
N GLN A 96 -9.42 2.69 12.28
CA GLN A 96 -8.76 1.47 12.76
C GLN A 96 -9.49 0.78 13.92
N GLU A 97 -10.16 1.54 14.80
CA GLU A 97 -10.84 0.97 15.98
C GLU A 97 -12.15 0.28 15.63
N SER A 98 -12.96 0.92 14.79
CA SER A 98 -14.30 0.42 14.43
C SER A 98 -14.30 -0.44 13.16
N PHE A 99 -13.24 -0.35 12.36
CA PHE A 99 -13.15 -0.89 11.00
C PHE A 99 -14.36 -0.49 10.14
N LYS A 100 -14.76 0.79 10.24
CA LYS A 100 -15.80 1.42 9.42
C LYS A 100 -15.23 2.64 8.73
N TYR A 101 -15.91 3.14 7.70
CA TYR A 101 -15.51 4.39 7.08
C TYR A 101 -15.52 5.53 8.08
N SER A 102 -14.45 6.30 8.10
CA SER A 102 -14.33 7.52 8.91
C SER A 102 -15.33 8.60 8.45
N ARG A 103 -15.71 8.57 7.17
CA ARG A 103 -16.66 9.51 6.57
C ARG A 103 -17.60 8.84 5.57
N PRO A 104 -18.80 9.40 5.35
CA PRO A 104 -19.68 9.01 4.25
C PRO A 104 -18.95 9.01 2.90
N GLN A 105 -19.20 7.99 2.08
CA GLN A 105 -18.60 7.84 0.76
C GLN A 105 -19.58 8.31 -0.32
N GLU A 106 -19.49 9.57 -0.74
CA GLU A 106 -20.47 10.15 -1.67
C GLU A 106 -20.46 9.46 -3.04
N LEU A 107 -19.28 9.20 -3.61
CA LEU A 107 -19.20 8.50 -4.90
C LEU A 107 -19.77 7.08 -4.82
N PHE A 108 -19.50 6.34 -3.73
CA PHE A 108 -20.10 5.01 -3.54
C PHE A 108 -21.64 5.06 -3.55
N LYS A 109 -22.21 6.11 -2.94
CA LYS A 109 -23.66 6.36 -2.98
C LYS A 109 -24.14 6.75 -4.37
N GLU A 110 -23.45 7.65 -5.08
CA GLU A 110 -23.78 8.02 -6.46
C GLU A 110 -23.83 6.78 -7.36
N VAL A 111 -22.80 5.93 -7.31
CA VAL A 111 -22.71 4.69 -8.10
C VAL A 111 -23.85 3.73 -7.76
N ILE A 112 -24.20 3.56 -6.47
CA ILE A 112 -25.34 2.70 -6.08
C ILE A 112 -26.67 3.22 -6.64
N LEU A 113 -26.89 4.54 -6.59
CA LEU A 113 -28.13 5.13 -7.11
C LEU A 113 -28.20 4.96 -8.63
N THR A 114 -27.10 5.18 -9.36
CA THR A 114 -27.01 4.91 -10.80
C THR A 114 -27.32 3.44 -11.12
N ILE A 115 -26.75 2.50 -10.37
CA ILE A 115 -27.05 1.06 -10.55
C ILE A 115 -28.55 0.80 -10.31
N ALA A 116 -29.12 1.41 -9.26
CA ALA A 116 -30.51 1.20 -8.89
C ALA A 116 -31.51 1.71 -9.95
N GLU A 117 -31.11 2.73 -10.71
CA GLU A 117 -31.87 3.35 -11.80
C GLU A 117 -31.55 2.75 -13.19
N SER A 118 -30.55 1.89 -13.28
CA SER A 118 -30.12 1.29 -14.55
C SER A 118 -31.13 0.31 -15.12
N THR A 119 -31.37 0.40 -16.44
CA THR A 119 -32.13 -0.59 -17.22
C THR A 119 -31.49 -1.98 -17.16
N ASN A 120 -30.17 -2.04 -17.08
CA ASN A 120 -29.38 -3.28 -17.09
C ASN A 120 -29.14 -3.85 -15.68
N PHE A 121 -29.92 -3.42 -14.68
CA PHE A 121 -29.77 -3.82 -13.27
C PHE A 121 -29.69 -5.34 -13.08
N GLU A 122 -30.52 -6.11 -13.79
CA GLU A 122 -30.59 -7.57 -13.66
C GLU A 122 -29.30 -8.29 -14.05
N VAL A 123 -28.52 -7.70 -14.97
CA VAL A 123 -27.21 -8.22 -15.37
C VAL A 123 -26.12 -7.67 -14.45
N ILE A 124 -26.15 -6.37 -14.14
CA ILE A 124 -25.16 -5.72 -13.26
C ILE A 124 -25.17 -6.35 -11.85
N LYS A 125 -26.34 -6.66 -11.29
CA LYS A 125 -26.48 -7.24 -9.94
C LYS A 125 -25.72 -8.54 -9.75
N GLN A 126 -25.46 -9.29 -10.82
CA GLN A 126 -24.72 -10.56 -10.79
C GLN A 126 -23.24 -10.36 -10.45
N ARG A 127 -22.68 -9.17 -10.66
CA ARG A 127 -21.24 -8.86 -10.49
C ARG A 127 -20.91 -8.02 -9.25
N ILE A 128 -21.89 -7.33 -8.68
CA ILE A 128 -21.66 -6.30 -7.64
C ILE A 128 -21.93 -6.77 -6.20
N GLY A 129 -22.47 -7.99 -6.02
CA GLY A 129 -22.94 -8.45 -4.71
C GLY A 129 -21.87 -8.40 -3.61
N GLN A 130 -20.67 -8.92 -3.89
CA GLN A 130 -19.56 -8.88 -2.93
C GLN A 130 -19.14 -7.43 -2.63
N THR A 131 -19.05 -6.57 -3.65
CA THR A 131 -18.68 -5.16 -3.50
C THR A 131 -19.64 -4.41 -2.58
N ILE A 132 -20.95 -4.59 -2.76
CA ILE A 132 -21.97 -3.96 -1.91
C ILE A 132 -21.86 -4.50 -0.49
N GLN A 133 -21.67 -5.81 -0.31
CA GLN A 133 -21.50 -6.40 1.03
C GLN A 133 -20.32 -5.76 1.78
N VAL A 134 -19.18 -5.56 1.10
CA VAL A 134 -18.02 -4.88 1.67
C VAL A 134 -18.34 -3.42 1.99
N GLY A 135 -18.86 -2.66 1.03
CA GLY A 135 -19.17 -1.24 1.21
C GLY A 135 -20.21 -0.99 2.31
N PHE A 136 -21.23 -1.84 2.43
CA PHE A 136 -22.23 -1.77 3.50
C PHE A 136 -21.67 -2.20 4.85
N ALA A 137 -20.81 -3.22 4.92
CA ALA A 137 -20.18 -3.60 6.18
C ALA A 137 -19.29 -2.48 6.76
N LEU A 138 -18.66 -1.69 5.88
CA LEU A 138 -17.85 -0.54 6.26
C LEU A 138 -18.70 0.71 6.55
N SER A 139 -19.94 0.78 6.11
CA SER A 139 -20.81 1.94 6.29
C SER A 139 -21.56 1.93 7.63
N SER A 140 -22.07 3.10 8.04
CA SER A 140 -22.98 3.19 9.19
C SER A 140 -24.40 2.78 8.80
N ASP A 141 -25.15 2.18 9.72
CA ASP A 141 -26.52 1.74 9.44
C ASP A 141 -27.45 2.91 9.08
N ILE A 142 -27.21 4.09 9.67
CA ILE A 142 -27.95 5.32 9.36
C ILE A 142 -27.72 5.75 7.92
N TRP A 143 -26.46 5.71 7.46
CA TRP A 143 -26.12 6.06 6.08
C TRP A 143 -26.74 5.08 5.09
N ILE A 144 -26.70 3.77 5.39
CA ILE A 144 -27.33 2.74 4.55
C ILE A 144 -28.84 2.93 4.49
N ALA A 145 -29.50 3.17 5.63
CA ALA A 145 -30.95 3.40 5.66
C ALA A 145 -31.33 4.62 4.80
N SER A 146 -30.61 5.74 4.98
CA SER A 146 -30.82 6.96 4.19
C SER A 146 -30.61 6.75 2.69
N LEU A 147 -29.62 5.94 2.31
CA LEU A 147 -29.37 5.57 0.91
C LEU A 147 -30.52 4.74 0.34
N LEU A 148 -30.93 3.69 1.04
CA LEU A 148 -31.98 2.77 0.59
C LEU A 148 -33.36 3.43 0.49
N ASP A 149 -33.61 4.49 1.26
CA ASP A 149 -34.85 5.26 1.18
C ASP A 149 -34.98 6.12 -0.07
N LYS A 150 -33.86 6.36 -0.78
CA LYS A 150 -33.88 7.02 -2.09
C LYS A 150 -34.23 6.07 -3.24
N ILE A 151 -34.21 4.76 -3.01
CA ILE A 151 -34.51 3.76 -4.04
C ILE A 151 -36.01 3.49 -4.06
N GLU A 152 -36.67 3.92 -5.14
CA GLU A 152 -38.13 3.76 -5.31
C GLU A 152 -38.53 2.32 -5.66
N ASN A 153 -37.75 1.65 -6.52
CA ASN A 153 -38.06 0.31 -6.98
C ASN A 153 -37.89 -0.72 -5.84
N LYS A 154 -39.01 -1.31 -5.39
CA LYS A 154 -39.05 -2.26 -4.26
C LYS A 154 -38.20 -3.51 -4.47
N LYS A 155 -38.12 -4.05 -5.71
CA LYS A 155 -37.32 -5.25 -6.00
C LYS A 155 -35.82 -4.94 -5.87
N VAL A 156 -35.40 -3.83 -6.47
CA VAL A 156 -34.03 -3.32 -6.39
C VAL A 156 -33.66 -3.01 -4.93
N LYS A 157 -34.53 -2.31 -4.19
CA LYS A 157 -34.35 -2.04 -2.76
C LYS A 157 -34.18 -3.33 -1.95
N SER A 158 -34.99 -4.35 -2.22
CA SER A 158 -34.90 -5.65 -1.55
C SER A 158 -33.58 -6.37 -1.83
N PHE A 159 -33.06 -6.29 -3.07
CA PHE A 159 -31.74 -6.80 -3.40
C PHE A 159 -30.65 -6.13 -2.54
N PHE A 160 -30.59 -4.81 -2.51
CA PHE A 160 -29.58 -4.11 -1.70
C PHE A 160 -29.74 -4.41 -0.20
N GLN A 161 -30.97 -4.51 0.32
CA GLN A 161 -31.22 -4.93 1.70
C GLN A 161 -30.66 -6.33 1.98
N SER A 162 -30.79 -7.27 1.05
CA SER A 162 -30.25 -8.63 1.19
C SER A 162 -28.71 -8.69 1.21
N MET A 163 -28.02 -7.63 0.75
CA MET A 163 -26.56 -7.55 0.82
C MET A 163 -26.05 -7.22 2.23
N ARG A 164 -26.92 -6.87 3.18
CA ARG A 164 -26.52 -6.68 4.58
C ARG A 164 -26.31 -8.04 5.23
N ASN A 165 -25.09 -8.30 5.70
CA ASN A 165 -24.73 -9.54 6.36
C ASN A 165 -24.41 -9.30 7.84
N VAL A 166 -25.23 -9.86 8.72
CA VAL A 166 -25.09 -9.73 10.19
C VAL A 166 -23.74 -10.26 10.69
N ARG A 167 -23.13 -11.23 10.00
CA ARG A 167 -21.79 -11.74 10.38
C ARG A 167 -20.71 -10.66 10.30
N LEU A 168 -20.88 -9.67 9.43
CA LEU A 168 -19.92 -8.57 9.23
C LEU A 168 -20.06 -7.47 10.30
N ASN A 169 -20.95 -7.65 11.28
CA ASN A 169 -20.94 -6.84 12.50
C ASN A 169 -19.70 -7.13 13.35
N ASP A 170 -19.15 -8.34 13.26
CA ASP A 170 -17.86 -8.70 13.84
C ASP A 170 -16.71 -8.00 13.08
N ILE A 171 -15.80 -7.39 13.84
CA ILE A 171 -14.69 -6.59 13.28
C ILE A 171 -13.71 -7.47 12.52
N GLN A 172 -13.37 -8.65 13.05
CA GLN A 172 -12.38 -9.54 12.43
C GLN A 172 -12.91 -10.14 11.12
N GLU A 173 -14.18 -10.54 11.08
CA GLU A 173 -14.79 -11.05 9.86
C GLU A 173 -14.91 -9.96 8.79
N ARG A 174 -15.18 -8.72 9.19
CA ARG A 174 -15.18 -7.57 8.29
C ARG A 174 -13.79 -7.30 7.72
N GLU A 175 -12.76 -7.29 8.57
CA GLU A 175 -11.38 -7.08 8.16
C GLU A 175 -10.91 -8.16 7.18
N LYS A 176 -11.15 -9.44 7.47
CA LYS A 176 -10.81 -10.55 6.56
C LYS A 176 -11.53 -10.45 5.22
N LEU A 177 -12.79 -10.01 5.22
CA LEU A 177 -13.52 -9.80 3.97
C LEU A 177 -12.91 -8.64 3.18
N TYR A 178 -12.65 -7.51 3.82
CA TYR A 178 -12.03 -6.35 3.19
C TYR A 178 -10.67 -6.67 2.61
N GLN A 179 -9.77 -7.30 3.37
CA GLN A 179 -8.42 -7.65 2.90
C GLN A 179 -8.48 -8.58 1.68
N ARG A 180 -9.32 -9.63 1.72
CA ARG A 180 -9.50 -10.52 0.56
C ARG A 180 -10.05 -9.79 -0.65
N TYR A 181 -10.98 -8.86 -0.44
CA TYR A 181 -11.57 -8.08 -1.52
C TYR A 181 -10.55 -7.08 -2.10
N ALA A 182 -9.85 -6.32 -1.26
CA ALA A 182 -8.80 -5.39 -1.66
C ALA A 182 -7.69 -6.07 -2.47
N ASN A 183 -7.32 -7.30 -2.11
CA ASN A 183 -6.33 -8.08 -2.88
C ASN A 183 -6.77 -8.38 -4.32
N GLN A 184 -8.08 -8.47 -4.60
CA GLN A 184 -8.58 -8.63 -5.98
C GLN A 184 -8.28 -7.39 -6.84
N PHE A 185 -8.03 -6.24 -6.20
CA PHE A 185 -7.79 -4.96 -6.85
C PHE A 185 -6.33 -4.48 -6.75
N ALA A 186 -5.44 -5.29 -6.18
CA ALA A 186 -4.06 -4.88 -5.87
C ALA A 186 -3.25 -4.37 -7.08
N HIS A 187 -3.62 -4.81 -8.30
CA HIS A 187 -2.94 -4.43 -9.53
C HIS A 187 -3.57 -3.24 -10.27
N TYR A 188 -4.70 -2.71 -9.80
CA TYR A 188 -5.36 -1.56 -10.43
C TYR A 188 -4.94 -0.27 -9.74
N ASN A 189 -4.56 0.72 -10.55
CA ASN A 189 -4.31 2.07 -10.08
C ASN A 189 -5.61 2.88 -10.19
N PHE A 190 -6.31 3.08 -9.07
CA PHE A 190 -7.56 3.85 -9.01
C PHE A 190 -7.52 4.98 -7.97
N TYR A 191 -6.35 5.24 -7.40
CA TYR A 191 -6.19 6.17 -6.27
C TYR A 191 -6.21 7.62 -6.74
N SER A 192 -6.94 8.45 -5.98
CA SER A 192 -7.02 9.89 -6.18
C SER A 192 -7.15 10.56 -4.80
N ALA A 193 -6.81 11.85 -4.72
CA ALA A 193 -6.85 12.58 -3.46
C ALA A 193 -7.18 14.07 -3.69
N ASN A 194 -7.53 14.75 -2.60
CA ASN A 194 -7.59 16.21 -2.56
C ASN A 194 -6.37 16.73 -1.81
N PHE A 195 -5.79 17.84 -2.29
CA PHE A 195 -4.74 18.55 -1.59
C PHE A 195 -5.37 19.55 -0.62
N PRO A 196 -5.10 19.43 0.69
CA PRO A 196 -5.78 20.22 1.70
C PRO A 196 -5.37 21.69 1.63
N SER A 197 -6.35 22.56 1.81
CA SER A 197 -6.16 23.99 1.81
C SER A 197 -6.10 24.64 3.18
N THR A 198 -6.69 23.98 4.18
CA THR A 198 -6.75 24.42 5.58
C THR A 198 -6.26 23.32 6.52
N VAL A 199 -5.96 23.66 7.77
CA VAL A 199 -5.52 22.67 8.79
C VAL A 199 -6.62 21.62 9.04
N SER A 200 -7.88 22.03 9.05
CA SER A 200 -9.00 21.10 9.21
C SER A 200 -9.12 20.13 8.03
N GLU A 201 -8.89 20.61 6.80
CA GLU A 201 -8.84 19.73 5.62
C GLU A 201 -7.64 18.78 5.69
N LEU A 202 -6.49 19.24 6.18
CA LEU A 202 -5.28 18.42 6.33
C LEU A 202 -5.54 17.20 7.21
N GLN A 203 -6.16 17.40 8.37
CA GLN A 203 -6.52 16.32 9.30
C GLN A 203 -7.57 15.37 8.71
N VAL A 204 -8.47 15.88 7.87
CA VAL A 204 -9.55 15.08 7.26
C VAL A 204 -9.06 14.25 6.07
N ASP A 205 -8.20 14.82 5.23
CA ASP A 205 -7.73 14.18 4.00
C ASP A 205 -6.37 13.48 4.16
N GLU A 206 -5.79 13.49 5.37
CA GLU A 206 -4.46 12.94 5.66
C GLU A 206 -4.27 11.53 5.06
N LEU A 207 -5.10 10.58 5.52
CA LEU A 207 -4.97 9.18 5.14
C LEU A 207 -5.20 8.96 3.64
N ALA A 208 -6.14 9.70 3.04
CA ALA A 208 -6.44 9.60 1.62
C ALA A 208 -5.25 10.09 0.77
N LEU A 209 -4.67 11.24 1.13
CA LEU A 209 -3.51 11.80 0.44
C LEU A 209 -2.25 10.95 0.66
N LYS A 210 -2.03 10.43 1.87
CA LYS A 210 -0.90 9.53 2.17
C LYS A 210 -0.97 8.26 1.32
N ASN A 211 -2.13 7.59 1.33
CA ASN A 211 -2.34 6.38 0.52
C ASN A 211 -2.18 6.66 -0.97
N PHE A 212 -2.69 7.80 -1.45
CA PHE A 212 -2.51 8.23 -2.83
C PHE A 212 -1.03 8.36 -3.22
N LEU A 213 -0.23 9.10 -2.45
CA LEU A 213 1.19 9.30 -2.76
C LEU A 213 1.97 7.99 -2.70
N LEU A 214 1.76 7.18 -1.66
CA LEU A 214 2.44 5.89 -1.49
C LEU A 214 2.10 4.89 -2.59
N LYS A 215 0.83 4.80 -3.00
CA LYS A 215 0.42 3.91 -4.09
C LYS A 215 1.02 4.33 -5.42
N ARG A 216 1.17 5.63 -5.67
CA ARG A 216 1.87 6.11 -6.87
C ARG A 216 3.35 5.74 -6.89
N ILE A 217 4.01 5.78 -5.73
CA ILE A 217 5.40 5.32 -5.60
C ILE A 217 5.48 3.82 -5.85
N GLU A 218 4.57 3.02 -5.28
CA GLU A 218 4.50 1.57 -5.48
C GLU A 218 4.30 1.20 -6.96
N PHE A 219 3.44 1.93 -7.68
CA PHE A 219 3.20 1.73 -9.12
C PHE A 219 4.24 2.41 -10.03
N ASN A 220 5.26 3.08 -9.48
CA ASN A 220 6.24 3.87 -10.24
C ASN A 220 5.61 4.90 -11.20
N CYS A 221 4.52 5.54 -10.78
CA CYS A 221 3.85 6.56 -11.59
C CYS A 221 4.58 7.91 -11.55
N SER A 222 4.43 8.72 -12.60
CA SER A 222 4.94 10.10 -12.61
C SER A 222 4.27 10.98 -11.56
N HIS A 223 4.95 12.02 -11.07
CA HIS A 223 4.38 12.99 -10.11
C HIS A 223 4.16 14.38 -10.72
N GLU A 224 4.46 14.56 -12.01
CA GLU A 224 4.54 15.89 -12.65
C GLU A 224 3.20 16.61 -12.72
N SER A 225 2.12 15.86 -12.94
CA SER A 225 0.77 16.39 -13.21
C SER A 225 0.17 17.19 -12.04
N TYR A 226 0.66 16.97 -10.82
CA TYR A 226 0.22 17.65 -9.60
C TYR A 226 1.36 18.36 -8.86
N SER A 227 2.47 18.62 -9.56
CA SER A 227 3.64 19.31 -9.00
C SER A 227 3.31 20.69 -8.42
N LYS A 228 2.33 21.40 -9.01
CA LYS A 228 1.85 22.70 -8.55
C LYS A 228 1.08 22.59 -7.23
N GLU A 229 0.20 21.60 -7.13
CA GLU A 229 -0.58 21.29 -5.94
C GLU A 229 0.34 20.89 -4.78
N LEU A 230 1.35 20.05 -5.05
CA LEU A 230 2.36 19.67 -4.07
C LEU A 230 3.18 20.88 -3.60
N SER A 231 3.66 21.72 -4.52
CA SER A 231 4.42 22.93 -4.16
C SER A 231 3.57 23.92 -3.35
N THR A 232 2.29 24.05 -3.69
CA THR A 232 1.35 24.89 -2.96
C THR A 232 1.12 24.37 -1.55
N LEU A 233 0.98 23.05 -1.38
CA LEU A 233 0.85 22.42 -0.06
C LEU A 233 2.09 22.67 0.81
N LEU A 234 3.30 22.44 0.27
CA LEU A 234 4.56 22.59 1.01
C LEU A 234 4.88 24.04 1.39
N SER A 235 4.35 25.01 0.64
CA SER A 235 4.52 26.44 0.93
C SER A 235 3.66 26.95 2.09
N LYS A 236 2.73 26.14 2.63
CA LYS A 236 1.81 26.57 3.69
C LYS A 236 2.44 26.46 5.07
N LYS A 237 2.99 27.58 5.55
CA LYS A 237 3.61 27.68 6.88
C LYS A 237 2.67 27.34 8.04
N GLU A 238 1.37 27.55 7.85
CA GLU A 238 0.32 27.18 8.82
C GLU A 238 0.32 25.68 9.15
N PHE A 239 0.89 24.84 8.28
CA PHE A 239 0.90 23.38 8.44
C PHE A 239 2.17 22.88 9.15
N TYR A 240 3.18 23.72 9.38
CA TYR A 240 4.51 23.25 9.80
C TYR A 240 4.53 22.62 11.19
N SER A 241 3.56 22.93 12.05
CA SER A 241 3.38 22.30 13.37
C SER A 241 2.67 20.95 13.32
N GLU A 242 1.93 20.67 12.25
CA GLU A 242 1.05 19.51 12.17
C GLU A 242 1.85 18.24 11.82
N SER A 243 1.51 17.13 12.47
CA SER A 243 2.20 15.85 12.26
C SER A 243 1.98 15.29 10.85
N GLU A 244 0.78 15.48 10.34
CA GLU A 244 0.27 15.10 9.04
C GLU A 244 1.06 15.78 7.92
N PHE A 245 1.44 17.04 8.14
CA PHE A 245 2.29 17.77 7.21
C PHE A 245 3.71 17.21 7.15
N VAL A 246 4.28 16.85 8.31
CA VAL A 246 5.61 16.23 8.37
C VAL A 246 5.62 14.91 7.62
N ASP A 247 4.56 14.10 7.72
CA ASP A 247 4.41 12.87 6.92
C ASP A 247 4.46 13.16 5.41
N PHE A 248 3.72 14.17 4.92
CA PHE A 248 3.73 14.52 3.49
C PHE A 248 5.06 15.08 2.99
N LEU A 249 5.66 15.98 3.77
CA LEU A 249 6.98 16.51 3.49
C LEU A 249 8.02 15.37 3.45
N SER A 250 7.92 14.41 4.36
CA SER A 250 8.81 13.25 4.41
C SER A 250 8.64 12.34 3.20
N ILE A 251 7.40 12.07 2.76
CA ILE A 251 7.15 11.29 1.54
C ILE A 251 7.71 12.02 0.31
N ALA A 252 7.46 13.32 0.19
CA ALA A 252 7.96 14.12 -0.92
C ALA A 252 9.49 14.14 -0.96
N ALA A 253 10.15 14.38 0.17
CA ALA A 253 11.61 14.43 0.27
C ALA A 253 12.28 13.06 0.02
N ASN A 254 11.68 11.95 0.49
CA ASN A 254 12.26 10.62 0.31
C ASN A 254 12.05 10.06 -1.11
N PHE A 255 10.91 10.31 -1.75
CA PHE A 255 10.49 9.53 -2.92
C PHE A 255 10.16 10.33 -4.18
N ILE A 256 9.72 11.59 -4.06
CA ILE A 256 9.20 12.35 -5.21
C ILE A 256 10.30 13.22 -5.80
N GLU A 257 10.69 12.94 -7.04
CA GLU A 257 11.70 13.69 -7.81
C GLU A 257 11.01 14.43 -8.97
N LEU A 258 11.02 15.77 -8.91
CA LEU A 258 10.29 16.64 -9.85
C LEU A 258 11.20 17.70 -10.49
N GLY A 259 12.50 17.44 -10.52
CA GLY A 259 13.51 18.34 -11.08
C GLY A 259 14.10 19.33 -10.07
N PRO A 260 15.14 20.07 -10.49
CA PRO A 260 16.01 20.80 -9.57
C PRO A 260 15.33 21.98 -8.86
N GLU A 261 14.35 22.63 -9.50
CA GLU A 261 13.64 23.75 -8.91
C GLU A 261 12.74 23.31 -7.74
N ILE A 262 11.98 22.23 -7.93
CA ILE A 262 11.09 21.68 -6.92
C ILE A 262 11.91 21.03 -5.80
N ASP A 263 12.99 20.31 -6.13
CA ASP A 263 13.89 19.73 -5.14
C ASP A 263 14.53 20.80 -4.24
N LYS A 264 14.92 21.94 -4.82
CA LYS A 264 15.40 23.09 -4.05
C LYS A 264 14.30 23.66 -3.14
N HIS A 265 13.05 23.71 -3.61
CA HIS A 265 11.92 24.14 -2.79
C HIS A 265 11.67 23.17 -1.63
N ILE A 266 11.65 21.86 -1.88
CA ILE A 266 11.49 20.82 -0.85
C ILE A 266 12.61 20.93 0.19
N SER A 267 13.88 21.06 -0.25
CA SER A 267 15.02 21.23 0.67
C SER A 267 14.88 22.50 1.53
N SER A 268 14.45 23.62 0.94
CA SER A 268 14.21 24.86 1.68
C SER A 268 13.13 24.69 2.73
N VAL A 269 11.98 24.11 2.37
CA VAL A 269 10.87 23.87 3.29
C VAL A 269 11.27 22.88 4.38
N LEU A 270 11.94 21.79 4.02
CA LEU A 270 12.42 20.77 4.96
C LEU A 270 13.27 21.38 6.07
N ASN A 271 14.27 22.18 5.69
CA ASN A 271 15.17 22.79 6.66
C ASN A 271 14.50 23.93 7.44
N GLU A 272 13.55 24.66 6.86
CA GLU A 272 12.75 25.66 7.58
C GLU A 272 11.86 25.00 8.65
N VAL A 273 11.10 23.97 8.27
CA VAL A 273 10.21 23.23 9.17
C VAL A 273 11.02 22.63 10.32
N ARG A 274 12.16 22.01 10.01
CA ARG A 274 13.08 21.42 10.98
C ARG A 274 13.58 22.39 12.05
N VAL A 275 13.79 23.66 11.70
CA VAL A 275 14.22 24.70 12.65
C VAL A 275 13.03 25.30 13.39
N SER A 276 11.91 25.51 12.70
CA SER A 276 10.72 26.16 13.25
C SER A 276 9.88 25.27 14.16
N ASN A 277 9.91 23.95 13.96
CA ASN A 277 9.14 22.97 14.71
C ASN A 277 10.07 22.16 15.65
N PRO A 278 10.05 22.44 16.97
CA PRO A 278 10.90 21.73 17.94
C PRO A 278 10.64 20.22 18.01
N GLN A 279 9.48 19.74 17.55
CA GLN A 279 9.11 18.33 17.52
C GLN A 279 9.48 17.64 16.20
N PHE A 280 10.08 18.35 15.24
CA PHE A 280 10.34 17.81 13.90
C PHE A 280 11.07 16.46 13.92
N ASN A 281 12.18 16.34 14.68
CA ASN A 281 12.93 15.10 14.74
C ASN A 281 12.08 13.94 15.27
N ASN A 282 11.31 14.16 16.34
CA ASN A 282 10.42 13.13 16.90
C ASN A 282 9.33 12.72 15.90
N LEU A 283 8.71 13.70 15.22
CA LEU A 283 7.69 13.46 14.20
C LEU A 283 8.28 12.67 13.02
N TYR A 284 9.46 13.06 12.55
CA TYR A 284 10.14 12.41 11.44
C TYR A 284 10.56 10.97 11.75
N PHE A 285 11.16 10.71 12.91
CA PHE A 285 11.52 9.34 13.30
C PHE A 285 10.28 8.48 13.54
N ASN A 286 9.19 9.06 14.05
CA ASN A 286 7.91 8.36 14.14
C ASN A 286 7.33 8.03 12.75
N PHE A 287 7.45 8.94 11.78
CA PHE A 287 7.10 8.69 10.38
C PHE A 287 7.91 7.51 9.82
N LEU A 288 9.24 7.52 9.97
CA LEU A 288 10.10 6.43 9.50
C LEU A 288 9.71 5.09 10.13
N LYS A 289 9.57 5.06 11.46
CA LYS A 289 9.15 3.87 12.21
C LYS A 289 7.82 3.32 11.70
N LYS A 290 6.78 4.17 11.61
CA LYS A 290 5.46 3.76 11.11
C LYS A 290 5.58 3.22 9.68
N SER A 291 6.34 3.91 8.83
CA SER A 291 6.48 3.55 7.43
C SER A 291 7.18 2.21 7.23
N TYR A 292 8.24 1.92 7.99
CA TYR A 292 8.87 0.60 8.00
C TYR A 292 7.92 -0.50 8.48
N ASN A 293 7.13 -0.24 9.52
CA ASN A 293 6.13 -1.20 10.02
C ASN A 293 4.98 -1.44 9.02
N GLU A 294 4.63 -0.43 8.23
CA GLU A 294 3.67 -0.52 7.11
C GLU A 294 4.28 -1.22 5.87
N GLY A 295 5.57 -1.59 5.92
CA GLY A 295 6.28 -2.30 4.85
C GLY A 295 6.80 -1.39 3.72
N ILE A 296 6.87 -0.08 3.93
CA ILE A 296 7.45 0.86 2.98
C ILE A 296 8.95 0.59 2.87
N LYS A 297 9.43 0.41 1.64
CA LYS A 297 10.84 0.12 1.34
C LYS A 297 11.62 1.41 1.14
N PHE A 298 12.25 1.90 2.20
CA PHE A 298 13.31 2.91 2.09
C PHE A 298 14.59 2.20 1.63
N GLY A 299 14.92 2.35 0.35
CA GLY A 299 16.17 1.83 -0.22
C GLY A 299 17.24 2.92 -0.26
N GLN A 300 18.45 2.55 -0.71
CA GLN A 300 19.58 3.46 -0.89
C GLN A 300 19.18 4.74 -1.65
N LYS A 301 18.38 4.62 -2.73
CA LYS A 301 17.92 5.78 -3.50
C LYS A 301 17.14 6.78 -2.64
N ALA A 302 16.22 6.31 -1.81
CA ALA A 302 15.37 7.17 -0.98
C ALA A 302 16.18 7.84 0.13
N ASP A 303 17.00 7.06 0.84
CA ASP A 303 17.81 7.57 1.95
C ASP A 303 18.85 8.59 1.49
N LEU A 304 19.56 8.32 0.38
CA LEU A 304 20.54 9.25 -0.18
C LEU A 304 19.88 10.51 -0.74
N ARG A 305 18.68 10.38 -1.31
CA ARG A 305 17.90 11.54 -1.74
C ARG A 305 17.54 12.42 -0.55
N PHE A 306 16.92 11.86 0.49
CA PHE A 306 16.58 12.64 1.67
C PHE A 306 17.82 13.30 2.27
N SER A 307 18.91 12.54 2.39
CA SER A 307 20.21 13.03 2.88
C SER A 307 20.74 14.23 2.08
N SER A 308 20.52 14.28 0.76
CA SER A 308 20.99 15.40 -0.08
C SER A 308 20.16 16.68 0.09
N LEU A 309 18.92 16.56 0.56
CA LEU A 309 18.02 17.69 0.83
C LEU A 309 18.21 18.28 2.23
N VAL A 310 18.75 17.50 3.17
CA VAL A 310 19.01 17.89 4.56
C VAL A 310 20.24 18.78 4.68
N ASP A 311 20.10 19.93 5.34
CA ASP A 311 21.24 20.73 5.76
C ASP A 311 21.98 20.05 6.92
N LYS A 312 23.07 19.38 6.60
CA LYS A 312 23.93 18.67 7.57
C LYS A 312 24.81 19.59 8.39
N SER A 313 24.82 20.91 8.15
CA SER A 313 25.54 21.86 9.01
C SER A 313 24.88 22.01 10.38
N ILE A 314 23.57 21.74 10.46
CA ILE A 314 22.79 21.73 11.70
C ILE A 314 23.19 20.50 12.52
N ASN A 315 23.69 20.70 13.74
CA ASN A 315 24.12 19.63 14.63
C ASN A 315 22.97 19.07 15.47
N ASP A 316 22.10 18.29 14.83
CA ASP A 316 21.01 17.57 15.49
C ASP A 316 21.05 16.06 15.18
N ASP A 317 20.09 15.34 15.73
CA ASP A 317 20.03 13.89 15.59
C ASP A 317 19.66 13.43 14.17
N LEU A 318 18.88 14.22 13.43
CA LEU A 318 18.57 13.94 12.01
C LEU A 318 19.84 13.95 11.17
N SER A 319 20.70 14.97 11.33
CA SER A 319 21.96 15.06 10.58
C SER A 319 22.93 13.95 10.94
N LYS A 320 23.03 13.59 12.23
CA LYS A 320 23.85 12.46 12.66
C LYS A 320 23.34 11.15 12.05
N PHE A 321 22.03 10.93 12.07
CA PHE A 321 21.39 9.74 11.51
C PHE A 321 21.67 9.59 10.01
N TYR A 322 21.48 10.65 9.22
CA TYR A 322 21.73 10.57 7.78
C TYR A 322 23.21 10.47 7.39
N ARG A 323 24.14 11.00 8.19
CA ARG A 323 25.58 10.73 8.01
C ARG A 323 25.92 9.26 8.26
N LEU A 324 25.27 8.63 9.24
CA LEU A 324 25.40 7.18 9.47
C LEU A 324 24.84 6.40 8.29
N LEU A 325 23.62 6.73 7.82
CA LEU A 325 23.03 6.06 6.67
C LEU A 325 23.88 6.18 5.41
N GLU A 326 24.49 7.35 5.15
CA GLU A 326 25.45 7.50 4.06
C GLU A 326 26.64 6.56 4.19
N THR A 327 27.22 6.43 5.40
CA THR A 327 28.32 5.50 5.65
C THR A 327 27.91 4.07 5.35
N ILE A 328 26.74 3.65 5.85
CA ILE A 328 26.16 2.32 5.63
C ILE A 328 25.93 2.07 4.13
N HIS A 329 25.37 3.04 3.40
CA HIS A 329 25.06 2.89 1.98
C HIS A 329 26.29 2.93 1.08
N TYR A 330 27.32 3.72 1.40
CA TYR A 330 28.54 3.81 0.60
C TYR A 330 29.49 2.65 0.82
N LYS A 331 29.63 2.17 2.06
CA LYS A 331 30.54 1.06 2.40
C LYS A 331 29.86 -0.31 2.38
N GLY A 332 28.53 -0.34 2.48
CA GLY A 332 27.73 -1.54 2.69
C GLY A 332 27.57 -1.84 4.18
N PHE A 333 26.37 -2.26 4.59
CA PHE A 333 26.06 -2.56 6.00
C PHE A 333 26.82 -3.80 6.54
N VAL A 334 27.37 -4.65 5.65
CA VAL A 334 28.21 -5.80 6.03
C VAL A 334 29.67 -5.43 6.30
N HIS A 335 30.09 -4.20 5.99
CA HIS A 335 31.47 -3.74 6.17
C HIS A 335 31.74 -3.38 7.63
N GLU A 336 32.93 -3.71 8.15
CA GLU A 336 33.33 -3.46 9.55
C GLU A 336 33.16 -1.98 9.94
N ASP A 337 33.68 -1.05 9.13
CA ASP A 337 33.46 0.40 9.34
C ASP A 337 31.98 0.81 9.50
N SER A 338 31.05 0.16 8.79
CA SER A 338 29.62 0.46 8.91
C SER A 338 29.05 -0.07 10.23
N MET A 339 29.50 -1.24 10.66
CA MET A 339 29.13 -1.83 11.96
C MET A 339 29.69 -1.00 13.11
N ASP A 340 30.94 -0.56 13.02
CA ASP A 340 31.57 0.31 14.01
C ASP A 340 30.87 1.67 14.10
N ALA A 341 30.53 2.27 12.95
CA ALA A 341 29.75 3.51 12.90
C ALA A 341 28.35 3.32 13.51
N ALA A 342 27.67 2.20 13.22
CA ALA A 342 26.37 1.87 13.80
C ALA A 342 26.47 1.68 15.32
N ASN A 343 27.49 0.99 15.82
CA ASN A 343 27.72 0.78 17.24
C ASN A 343 28.00 2.10 17.99
N ALA A 344 28.89 2.93 17.42
CA ALA A 344 29.23 4.23 17.97
C ALA A 344 28.01 5.17 18.04
N PHE A 345 27.14 5.12 17.03
CA PHE A 345 25.89 5.87 17.01
C PHE A 345 24.89 5.31 18.03
N TYR A 346 24.66 3.99 18.02
CA TYR A 346 23.69 3.33 18.89
C TYR A 346 23.97 3.61 20.37
N SER A 347 25.24 3.55 20.76
CA SER A 347 25.72 3.79 22.12
C SER A 347 25.51 5.24 22.62
N GLN A 348 25.30 6.20 21.73
CA GLN A 348 25.08 7.62 22.08
C GLN A 348 23.62 7.92 22.45
N HIS A 349 22.70 7.00 22.19
CA HIS A 349 21.29 7.16 22.41
C HIS A 349 20.76 6.05 23.33
N GLU A 350 19.68 6.31 24.05
CA GLU A 350 19.05 5.28 24.88
C GLU A 350 18.59 4.10 23.99
N GLY A 351 18.76 2.86 24.46
CA GLY A 351 18.42 1.67 23.67
C GLY A 351 16.95 1.63 23.20
N MET A 352 16.05 2.21 23.99
CA MET A 352 14.61 2.32 23.68
C MET A 352 14.20 3.62 22.98
N SER A 353 15.17 4.47 22.60
CA SER A 353 14.89 5.70 21.87
C SER A 353 14.36 5.41 20.46
N GLN A 354 13.50 6.31 19.96
CA GLN A 354 12.90 6.19 18.62
C GLN A 354 13.96 6.15 17.50
N ILE A 355 15.06 6.89 17.67
CA ILE A 355 16.14 6.94 16.69
C ILE A 355 16.91 5.62 16.59
N ASN A 356 17.20 4.99 17.73
CA ASN A 356 17.82 3.67 17.78
C ASN A 356 16.88 2.59 17.22
N GLU A 357 15.57 2.73 17.45
CA GLU A 357 14.58 1.88 16.81
C GLU A 357 14.56 2.03 15.29
N CYS A 358 14.64 3.27 14.77
CA CYS A 358 14.76 3.51 13.32
C CYS A 358 16.03 2.88 12.75
N LEU A 359 17.17 2.97 13.43
CA LEU A 359 18.41 2.32 12.99
C LEU A 359 18.25 0.80 12.92
N ARG A 360 17.63 0.17 13.94
CA ARG A 360 17.33 -1.26 13.93
C ARG A 360 16.45 -1.63 12.73
N LEU A 361 15.38 -0.87 12.49
CA LEU A 361 14.46 -1.10 11.37
C LEU A 361 15.14 -0.96 10.01
N VAL A 362 16.02 0.03 9.83
CA VAL A 362 16.85 0.18 8.61
C VAL A 362 17.65 -1.09 8.37
N ILE A 363 18.40 -1.56 9.38
CA ILE A 363 19.25 -2.75 9.26
C ILE A 363 18.41 -4.01 9.03
N THR A 364 17.30 -4.20 9.75
CA THR A 364 16.36 -5.31 9.49
C THR A 364 15.88 -5.29 8.04
N HIS A 365 15.54 -4.12 7.50
CA HIS A 365 15.08 -4.01 6.11
C HIS A 365 16.19 -4.31 5.10
N GLN A 366 17.44 -3.95 5.37
CA GLN A 366 18.57 -4.35 4.51
C GLN A 366 18.70 -5.88 4.45
N PHE A 367 18.63 -6.54 5.61
CA PHE A 367 18.64 -8.00 5.67
C PHE A 367 17.47 -8.62 4.92
N LYS A 368 16.26 -8.14 5.19
CA LYS A 368 15.04 -8.63 4.55
C LYS A 368 15.10 -8.47 3.02
N ASN A 369 15.54 -7.31 2.53
CA ASN A 369 15.67 -7.05 1.10
C ASN A 369 16.65 -8.02 0.42
N ILE A 370 17.73 -8.40 1.09
CA ILE A 370 18.66 -9.39 0.51
C ILE A 370 18.01 -10.77 0.53
N VAL A 371 17.55 -11.22 1.71
CA VAL A 371 17.02 -12.58 1.88
C VAL A 371 15.78 -12.85 1.01
N ASP A 372 14.88 -11.87 0.88
CA ASP A 372 13.68 -12.00 0.04
C ASP A 372 14.02 -12.14 -1.45
N ASN A 373 15.16 -11.59 -1.89
CA ASN A 373 15.61 -11.64 -3.27
C ASN A 373 16.51 -12.85 -3.59
N LEU A 374 16.94 -13.62 -2.58
CA LEU A 374 17.73 -14.83 -2.80
C LEU A 374 16.88 -15.96 -3.42
N THR A 375 17.46 -16.62 -4.41
CA THR A 375 16.97 -17.88 -4.96
C THR A 375 17.44 -19.06 -4.13
N GLU A 376 16.82 -20.22 -4.30
CA GLU A 376 17.18 -21.43 -3.58
C GLU A 376 18.62 -21.89 -3.89
N ALA A 377 19.10 -21.62 -5.10
CA ALA A 377 20.46 -21.93 -5.52
C ALA A 377 21.52 -21.06 -4.80
N GLU A 378 21.15 -19.87 -4.34
CA GLU A 378 22.02 -18.90 -3.66
C GLU A 378 22.04 -19.11 -2.13
N TYR A 379 21.74 -20.33 -1.66
CA TYR A 379 21.70 -20.63 -0.23
C TYR A 379 23.03 -20.40 0.50
N THR A 380 24.16 -20.46 -0.20
CA THR A 380 25.48 -20.17 0.37
C THR A 380 25.65 -18.69 0.68
N ASP A 381 25.06 -17.81 -0.14
CA ASP A 381 25.13 -16.36 0.06
C ASP A 381 24.34 -15.97 1.32
N PHE A 382 23.24 -16.68 1.59
CA PHE A 382 22.53 -16.59 2.86
C PHE A 382 23.39 -16.99 4.07
N PHE A 383 24.24 -18.01 3.96
CA PHE A 383 25.14 -18.40 5.06
C PHE A 383 26.25 -17.38 5.30
N ASP A 384 26.68 -16.69 4.25
CA ASP A 384 27.72 -15.67 4.37
C ASP A 384 27.17 -14.39 4.99
N ILE A 385 26.00 -13.91 4.54
CA ILE A 385 25.36 -12.74 5.13
C ILE A 385 24.94 -12.98 6.59
N SER A 386 24.51 -14.19 6.97
CA SER A 386 24.07 -14.48 8.34
C SER A 386 25.18 -14.29 9.37
N LYS A 387 26.46 -14.41 8.97
CA LYS A 387 27.60 -14.13 9.85
C LYS A 387 27.56 -12.71 10.41
N THR A 388 26.97 -11.78 9.66
CA THR A 388 26.79 -10.39 10.09
C THR A 388 25.62 -10.19 11.05
N PHE A 389 24.72 -11.18 11.22
CA PHE A 389 23.66 -11.12 12.23
C PHE A 389 24.25 -11.01 13.63
N ALA A 390 25.20 -11.89 13.98
CA ALA A 390 25.81 -11.89 15.31
C ALA A 390 26.42 -10.53 15.67
N ALA A 391 27.06 -9.86 14.72
CA ALA A 391 27.62 -8.53 14.93
C ALA A 391 26.52 -7.52 15.29
N TYR A 392 25.44 -7.42 14.50
CA TYR A 392 24.35 -6.49 14.78
C TYR A 392 23.50 -6.88 16.01
N MET A 393 23.31 -8.17 16.28
CA MET A 393 22.65 -8.66 17.48
C MET A 393 23.42 -8.22 18.73
N ASN A 394 24.75 -8.31 18.72
CA ASN A 394 25.60 -7.83 19.80
C ASN A 394 25.59 -6.31 19.93
N ILE A 395 25.58 -5.57 18.81
CA ILE A 395 25.52 -4.10 18.83
C ILE A 395 24.21 -3.62 19.45
N PHE A 396 23.08 -4.23 19.06
CA PHE A 396 21.77 -3.74 19.47
C PHE A 396 21.27 -4.33 20.79
N ASP A 397 21.69 -5.53 21.15
CA ASP A 397 21.25 -6.26 22.35
C ASP A 397 19.72 -6.16 22.55
N ASN A 398 18.96 -6.43 21.48
CA ASN A 398 17.52 -6.17 21.43
C ASN A 398 16.75 -7.42 21.00
N SER A 399 15.90 -7.91 21.90
CA SER A 399 15.12 -9.14 21.66
C SER A 399 14.15 -9.03 20.48
N ALA A 400 13.51 -7.88 20.26
CA ALA A 400 12.58 -7.70 19.14
C ALA A 400 13.29 -7.76 17.79
N PHE A 401 14.45 -7.11 17.67
CA PHE A 401 15.31 -7.20 16.49
C PHE A 401 15.75 -8.65 16.21
N ASN A 402 16.15 -9.38 17.25
CA ASN A 402 16.56 -10.78 17.11
C ASN A 402 15.41 -11.67 16.61
N GLN A 403 14.18 -11.46 17.11
CA GLN A 403 12.98 -12.17 16.65
C GLN A 403 12.63 -11.85 15.19
N GLU A 404 12.82 -10.61 14.75
CA GLU A 404 12.63 -10.23 13.34
C GLU A 404 13.64 -10.95 12.43
N LEU A 405 14.93 -10.98 12.81
CA LEU A 405 15.96 -11.70 12.07
C LEU A 405 15.69 -13.21 12.03
N GLU A 406 15.24 -13.79 13.14
CA GLU A 406 14.79 -15.18 13.19
C GLU A 406 13.67 -15.42 12.18
N ALA A 407 12.64 -14.57 12.16
CA ALA A 407 11.51 -14.70 11.26
C ALA A 407 11.93 -14.63 9.78
N VAL A 408 12.78 -13.65 9.41
CA VAL A 408 13.35 -13.52 8.06
C VAL A 408 14.12 -14.78 7.68
N SER A 409 15.02 -15.23 8.56
CA SER A 409 15.85 -16.41 8.35
C SER A 409 15.03 -17.69 8.20
N MET A 410 14.03 -17.89 9.07
CA MET A 410 13.15 -19.06 9.06
C MET A 410 12.25 -19.12 7.83
N ASN A 411 11.82 -17.98 7.29
CA ASN A 411 11.05 -17.95 6.04
C ASN A 411 11.89 -18.48 4.87
N PHE A 412 13.15 -18.06 4.76
CA PHE A 412 14.04 -18.56 3.72
C PHE A 412 14.43 -20.03 3.93
N VAL A 413 14.73 -20.46 5.15
CA VAL A 413 14.98 -21.88 5.45
C VAL A 413 13.78 -22.74 5.07
N LYS A 414 12.55 -22.32 5.38
CA LYS A 414 11.34 -23.05 4.97
C LYS A 414 11.23 -23.16 3.44
N LYS A 415 11.57 -22.10 2.70
CA LYS A 415 11.64 -22.10 1.22
C LYS A 415 12.65 -23.15 0.72
N LEU A 416 13.86 -23.17 1.27
CA LEU A 416 14.90 -24.15 0.93
C LEU A 416 14.47 -25.59 1.22
N LEU A 417 13.88 -25.85 2.39
CA LEU A 417 13.41 -27.20 2.76
C LEU A 417 12.23 -27.68 1.90
N HIS A 418 11.43 -26.75 1.37
CA HIS A 418 10.38 -27.08 0.42
C HIS A 418 10.94 -27.44 -0.97
N HIS A 419 11.98 -26.74 -1.40
CA HIS A 419 12.64 -26.96 -2.69
C HIS A 419 13.51 -28.22 -2.69
N TYR A 420 14.44 -28.33 -1.73
CA TYR A 420 15.34 -29.48 -1.57
C TYR A 420 14.67 -30.61 -0.78
N LYS A 421 13.80 -31.36 -1.45
CA LYS A 421 13.03 -32.44 -0.79
C LYS A 421 13.85 -33.68 -0.48
N ASP A 422 14.91 -33.95 -1.26
CA ASP A 422 15.78 -35.09 -1.02
C ASP A 422 16.69 -34.82 0.17
N LYS A 423 16.37 -35.47 1.28
CA LYS A 423 17.15 -35.36 2.52
C LYS A 423 18.59 -35.86 2.38
N ARG A 424 18.95 -36.57 1.31
CA ARG A 424 20.32 -37.03 1.05
C ARG A 424 21.08 -36.12 0.10
N SER A 425 20.42 -35.12 -0.48
CA SER A 425 21.10 -34.16 -1.36
C SER A 425 22.14 -33.38 -0.56
N ARG A 426 23.17 -32.90 -1.27
CA ARG A 426 24.23 -32.10 -0.68
C ARG A 426 23.65 -30.81 -0.08
N GLU A 427 22.80 -30.14 -0.83
CA GLU A 427 22.18 -28.85 -0.49
C GLU A 427 21.36 -28.97 0.78
N TYR A 428 20.53 -30.02 0.90
CA TYR A 428 19.75 -30.26 2.12
C TYR A 428 20.66 -30.48 3.34
N GLN A 429 21.75 -31.25 3.17
CA GLN A 429 22.68 -31.50 4.27
C GLN A 429 23.46 -30.24 4.65
N ASP A 430 23.82 -29.40 3.69
CA ASP A 430 24.48 -28.12 3.94
C ASP A 430 23.56 -27.18 4.72
N VAL A 431 22.30 -27.02 4.28
CA VAL A 431 21.26 -26.24 5.01
C VAL A 431 21.05 -26.79 6.40
N LYS A 432 20.92 -28.11 6.55
CA LYS A 432 20.77 -28.74 7.86
C LYS A 432 21.95 -28.44 8.77
N LYS A 433 23.17 -28.62 8.29
CA LYS A 433 24.40 -28.38 9.06
C LYS A 433 24.50 -26.93 9.50
N PHE A 434 24.23 -26.00 8.59
CA PHE A 434 24.25 -24.57 8.88
C PHE A 434 23.21 -24.21 9.95
N VAL A 435 21.93 -24.56 9.75
CA VAL A 435 20.85 -24.27 10.71
C VAL A 435 21.14 -24.93 12.06
N SER A 436 21.64 -26.18 12.08
CA SER A 436 21.96 -26.88 13.32
C SER A 436 23.08 -26.23 14.14
N SER A 437 23.96 -25.44 13.54
CA SER A 437 24.99 -24.69 14.26
C SER A 437 24.54 -23.25 14.49
N ALA A 438 24.40 -22.49 13.40
CA ALA A 438 24.21 -21.05 13.45
C ALA A 438 22.93 -20.63 14.19
N PHE A 439 21.81 -21.36 14.04
CA PHE A 439 20.56 -20.95 14.69
C PHE A 439 20.53 -21.29 16.18
N VAL A 440 21.36 -22.25 16.63
CA VAL A 440 21.61 -22.45 18.07
C VAL A 440 22.49 -21.33 18.60
N ASP A 441 23.56 -21.01 17.87
CA ASP A 441 24.52 -19.98 18.26
C ASP A 441 23.88 -18.59 18.34
N TYR A 442 22.91 -18.30 17.46
CA TYR A 442 22.11 -17.06 17.48
C TYR A 442 20.92 -17.11 18.44
N GLU A 443 20.71 -18.22 19.15
CA GLU A 443 19.55 -18.46 20.02
C GLU A 443 18.19 -18.33 19.30
N PHE A 444 18.18 -18.50 17.98
CA PHE A 444 16.96 -18.51 17.15
C PHE A 444 16.13 -19.78 17.40
N LEU A 445 16.79 -20.92 17.59
CA LEU A 445 16.13 -22.19 17.86
C LEU A 445 16.91 -22.98 18.90
N THR A 446 16.18 -23.70 19.74
CA THR A 446 16.77 -24.71 20.62
C THR A 446 17.20 -25.94 19.84
N GLU A 447 18.15 -26.72 20.38
CA GLU A 447 18.56 -28.01 19.80
C GLU A 447 17.36 -28.95 19.54
N LYS A 448 16.38 -28.92 20.45
CA LYS A 448 15.15 -29.72 20.35
C LYS A 448 14.30 -29.29 19.15
N GLU A 449 14.12 -27.99 18.95
CA GLU A 449 13.35 -27.44 17.83
C GLU A 449 14.03 -27.73 16.49
N ILE A 450 15.36 -27.68 16.44
CA ILE A 450 16.14 -28.08 15.25
C ILE A 450 15.92 -29.56 14.93
N ILE A 451 15.98 -30.43 15.94
CA ILE A 451 15.68 -31.85 15.76
C ILE A 451 14.27 -32.03 15.20
N ASP A 452 13.29 -31.30 15.73
CA ASP A 452 11.89 -31.36 15.29
C ASP A 452 11.69 -30.81 13.86
N LEU A 453 12.42 -29.75 13.48
CA LEU A 453 12.40 -29.17 12.14
C LEU A 453 12.83 -30.18 11.07
N PHE A 454 13.89 -30.95 11.34
CA PHE A 454 14.45 -31.91 10.38
C PHE A 454 13.89 -33.34 10.50
N LYS A 455 13.09 -33.62 11.54
CA LYS A 455 12.43 -34.93 11.74
C LYS A 455 11.56 -35.31 10.55
N VAL A 456 11.49 -36.61 10.27
CA VAL A 456 10.58 -37.15 9.24
C VAL A 456 9.19 -37.27 9.87
N LYS A 457 8.22 -36.44 9.44
CA LYS A 457 6.81 -36.69 9.75
C LYS A 457 6.39 -38.00 9.06
N ARG A 458 6.18 -39.07 9.84
CA ARG A 458 5.60 -40.32 9.33
C ARG A 458 4.24 -40.01 8.70
N LYS A 459 3.98 -40.48 7.48
CA LYS A 459 2.62 -40.42 6.89
C LYS A 459 1.65 -41.00 7.92
N LYS A 460 0.58 -40.27 8.26
CA LYS A 460 -0.56 -40.86 8.97
C LYS A 460 -1.04 -42.03 8.10
N LYS A 461 -1.05 -43.24 8.64
CA LYS A 461 -1.75 -44.35 8.01
C LYS A 461 -3.18 -43.88 7.81
N GLU A 462 -3.72 -44.08 6.60
CA GLU A 462 -5.14 -43.91 6.36
C GLU A 462 -5.86 -44.72 7.44
N SER A 463 -6.71 -44.06 8.21
CA SER A 463 -7.62 -44.76 9.11
C SER A 463 -8.50 -45.62 8.20
N GLU A 464 -8.32 -46.94 8.27
CA GLU A 464 -9.24 -47.90 7.66
C GLU A 464 -10.66 -47.50 8.07
N LYS A 465 -11.50 -47.23 7.06
CA LYS A 465 -12.93 -46.92 7.23
C LYS A 465 -13.69 -48.17 7.63
#